data_AF-A0A2N1VH33-F1
#
_entry.id   AF-A0A2N1VH33-F1
#
_cell.length_a   1.000
_cell.length_b   1.000
_cell.length_c   1.000
_cell.angle_alpha   90.00
_cell.angle_beta   90.00
_cell.angle_gamma   90.00
#
_symmetry.space_group_name_H-M   'P 1'
#
loop_
_entity.id
_entity.type
_entity.pdbx_description
1 polymer ?
#
loop_
_entity_poly.entity_id
_entity_poly.type
_entity_poly.pdbx_seq_one_letter_code
_entity_poly.pdbx_strand_id
1 'polypeptide(L)'
;MKAKLFLLVSLVFITNLAAQQERVDYSDPKEVAGKFLELYFKGDWFGACKLCACEGSEDQISFMIRKLDEQAEVTDESKCTFTLDKFELDKDQLSGKYFYTKSCPNFTKPVKKHLTMKKVEDKWLVEYIFRRDKFL
;
A
#
# COMPACT_ATOMS: atom_id res chain seq x y z
N MET A 1 12.77 48.20 -34.33
CA MET A 1 11.39 47.75 -33.99
C MET A 1 11.45 46.24 -33.81
N LYS A 2 11.31 45.73 -32.58
CA LYS A 2 10.07 45.09 -32.05
C LYS A 2 9.57 44.02 -33.02
N ALA A 3 9.78 42.73 -32.79
CA ALA A 3 9.00 41.84 -31.92
C ALA A 3 9.41 40.39 -32.28
N LYS A 4 9.25 39.32 -31.50
CA LYS A 4 8.74 39.11 -30.15
C LYS A 4 9.28 37.74 -29.75
N LEU A 5 9.86 37.71 -28.56
CA LEU A 5 10.09 36.56 -27.69
C LEU A 5 8.83 35.67 -27.63
N PHE A 6 8.86 34.46 -28.20
CA PHE A 6 7.75 33.51 -28.06
C PHE A 6 8.26 32.07 -28.20
N LEU A 7 9.05 31.60 -27.24
CA LEU A 7 9.45 30.20 -27.14
C LEU A 7 9.95 29.88 -25.73
N LEU A 8 9.10 30.08 -24.71
CA LEU A 8 9.43 29.67 -23.34
C LEU A 8 8.19 29.64 -22.43
N VAL A 9 7.15 28.91 -22.84
CA VAL A 9 5.99 28.66 -21.93
C VAL A 9 5.57 27.19 -21.88
N SER A 10 6.08 26.32 -22.75
CA SER A 10 5.64 24.92 -22.79
C SER A 10 6.44 23.94 -21.93
N LEU A 11 7.50 24.35 -21.23
CA LEU A 11 8.36 23.44 -20.44
C LEU A 11 8.18 23.50 -18.91
N VAL A 12 7.20 24.24 -18.40
CA VAL A 12 6.96 24.34 -16.94
C VAL A 12 5.80 23.44 -16.48
N PHE A 13 5.02 22.85 -17.39
CA PHE A 13 3.88 22.01 -17.02
C PHE A 13 4.20 20.51 -16.86
N ILE A 14 5.35 20.02 -17.35
CA ILE A 14 5.66 18.59 -17.30
C ILE A 14 6.31 18.17 -15.97
N THR A 15 6.90 19.10 -15.21
CA THR A 15 7.59 18.77 -13.96
C THR A 15 6.69 18.67 -12.73
N ASN A 16 5.43 19.12 -12.79
CA ASN A 16 4.52 19.05 -11.65
C ASN A 16 3.66 17.77 -11.57
N LEU A 17 3.55 16.98 -12.64
CA LEU A 17 2.80 15.71 -12.56
C LEU A 17 3.59 14.58 -11.89
N ALA A 18 4.93 14.66 -11.89
CA ALA A 18 5.78 13.61 -11.31
C ALA A 18 5.94 13.71 -9.77
N ALA A 19 5.46 14.79 -9.15
CA ALA A 19 5.66 15.07 -7.73
C ALA A 19 4.39 14.95 -6.86
N GLN A 20 3.25 14.60 -7.45
CA GLN A 20 2.03 14.34 -6.67
C GLN A 20 2.01 12.88 -6.20
N GLN A 21 3.09 12.48 -5.52
CA GLN A 21 3.06 11.34 -4.64
C GLN A 21 2.12 11.76 -3.50
N GLU A 22 0.87 11.27 -3.50
CA GLU A 22 -0.04 11.46 -2.37
C GLU A 22 0.72 11.12 -1.08
N ARG A 23 0.95 12.14 -0.26
CA ARG A 23 1.63 11.96 1.02
C ARG A 23 0.68 11.16 1.90
N VAL A 24 1.03 9.91 2.17
CA VAL A 24 0.30 9.07 3.12
C VAL A 24 0.44 9.68 4.49
N ASP A 25 -0.68 9.92 5.17
CA ASP A 25 -0.67 10.30 6.58
C ASP A 25 -0.43 9.05 7.44
N TYR A 26 0.82 8.88 7.87
CA TYR A 26 1.21 7.76 8.70
C TYR A 26 0.66 7.85 10.14
N SER A 27 0.05 8.97 10.55
CA SER A 27 -0.57 9.09 11.87
C SER A 27 -1.98 8.47 11.91
N ASP A 28 -2.62 8.28 10.77
CA ASP A 28 -3.94 7.65 10.64
C ASP A 28 -3.81 6.20 10.12
N PRO A 29 -4.18 5.17 10.91
CA PRO A 29 -4.13 3.79 10.47
C PRO A 29 -5.06 3.51 9.26
N LYS A 30 -6.11 4.32 9.06
CA LYS A 30 -7.01 4.20 7.91
C LYS A 30 -6.34 4.58 6.60
N GLU A 31 -5.60 5.68 6.59
CA GLU A 31 -4.88 6.16 5.41
C GLU A 31 -3.79 5.14 5.01
N VAL A 32 -3.05 4.62 6.00
CA VAL A 32 -2.03 3.60 5.76
C VAL A 32 -2.64 2.29 5.23
N ALA A 33 -3.69 1.79 5.87
CA ALA A 33 -4.37 0.56 5.45
C ALA A 33 -5.00 0.71 4.05
N GLY A 34 -5.64 1.86 3.78
CA GLY A 34 -6.26 2.17 2.51
C GLY A 34 -5.23 2.22 1.38
N LYS A 35 -4.13 2.96 1.59
CA LYS A 35 -3.08 3.06 0.57
C LYS A 35 -2.37 1.73 0.34
N PHE A 36 -2.15 0.96 1.41
CA PHE A 36 -1.57 -0.37 1.31
C PHE A 36 -2.41 -1.28 0.41
N LEU A 37 -3.72 -1.39 0.67
CA LEU A 37 -4.62 -2.24 -0.10
C LEU A 37 -4.76 -1.73 -1.55
N GLU A 38 -4.82 -0.42 -1.76
CA GLU A 38 -4.85 0.18 -3.10
C GLU A 38 -3.66 -0.30 -3.94
N LEU A 39 -2.44 -0.17 -3.40
CA LEU A 39 -1.21 -0.57 -4.09
C LEU A 39 -1.13 -2.08 -4.28
N TYR A 40 -1.51 -2.85 -3.25
CA TYR A 40 -1.55 -4.31 -3.30
C TYR A 40 -2.48 -4.84 -4.39
N PHE A 41 -3.73 -4.36 -4.44
CA PHE A 41 -4.69 -4.76 -5.47
C PHE A 41 -4.34 -4.20 -6.86
N LYS A 42 -3.61 -3.08 -6.96
CA LYS A 42 -3.10 -2.58 -8.25
C LYS A 42 -1.89 -3.35 -8.77
N GLY A 43 -1.32 -4.26 -7.98
CA GLY A 43 -0.07 -4.94 -8.34
C GLY A 43 1.19 -4.12 -8.07
N ASP A 44 1.08 -2.90 -7.49
CA ASP A 44 2.23 -2.09 -7.10
C ASP A 44 2.75 -2.52 -5.72
N TRP A 45 3.39 -3.68 -5.70
CA TRP A 45 3.86 -4.26 -4.46
C TRP A 45 5.03 -3.51 -3.86
N PHE A 46 5.90 -2.93 -4.70
CA PHE A 46 7.00 -2.12 -4.20
C PHE A 46 6.47 -0.91 -3.41
N GLY A 47 5.44 -0.24 -3.93
CA GLY A 47 4.73 0.80 -3.21
C GLY A 47 4.09 0.28 -1.92
N ALA A 48 3.39 -0.86 -1.97
CA ALA A 48 2.74 -1.44 -0.80
C ALA A 48 3.74 -1.81 0.31
N CYS A 49 4.92 -2.34 -0.05
CA CYS A 49 5.97 -2.73 0.88
C CYS A 49 6.53 -1.55 1.68
N LYS A 50 6.51 -0.32 1.13
CA LYS A 50 6.93 0.90 1.85
C LYS A 50 5.99 1.30 3.00
N LEU A 51 4.81 0.70 3.06
CA LEU A 51 3.81 0.92 4.12
C LEU A 51 3.86 -0.17 5.20
N CYS A 52 4.75 -1.15 5.06
CA CYS A 52 4.94 -2.21 6.03
C CYS A 52 5.98 -1.84 7.09
N ALA A 53 5.82 -2.36 8.30
CA ALA A 53 6.86 -2.34 9.32
C ALA A 53 7.94 -3.38 8.95
N CYS A 54 8.91 -2.99 8.12
CA CYS A 54 10.09 -3.79 7.83
C CYS A 54 11.23 -3.39 8.78
N GLU A 55 11.46 -4.19 9.81
CA GLU A 55 12.70 -4.11 10.62
C GLU A 55 13.85 -4.81 9.85
N GLY A 56 14.32 -4.24 8.72
CA GLY A 56 15.50 -4.77 8.03
C GLY A 56 15.63 -4.45 6.54
N SER A 57 16.88 -4.54 6.06
CA SER A 57 17.48 -4.04 4.81
C SER A 57 16.69 -4.13 3.49
N GLU A 58 17.14 -3.40 2.47
CA GLU A 58 16.69 -3.47 1.07
C GLU A 58 16.56 -4.92 0.55
N ASP A 59 17.30 -5.88 1.12
CA ASP A 59 17.21 -7.31 0.79
C ASP A 59 15.87 -7.94 1.20
N GLN A 60 15.30 -7.53 2.33
CA GLN A 60 13.98 -8.02 2.78
C GLN A 60 12.88 -7.51 1.86
N ILE A 61 12.96 -6.24 1.45
CA ILE A 61 12.05 -5.64 0.47
C ILE A 61 12.17 -6.35 -0.89
N SER A 62 13.40 -6.63 -1.34
CA SER A 62 13.64 -7.33 -2.60
C SER A 62 13.11 -8.78 -2.59
N PHE A 63 13.28 -9.49 -1.47
CA PHE A 63 12.68 -10.81 -1.28
C PHE A 63 11.14 -10.75 -1.28
N MET A 64 10.55 -9.72 -0.68
CA MET A 64 9.10 -9.50 -0.66
C MET A 64 8.54 -9.27 -2.06
N ILE A 65 9.20 -8.42 -2.87
CA ILE A 65 8.80 -8.19 -4.27
C ILE A 65 8.81 -9.50 -5.05
N ARG A 66 9.89 -10.30 -4.93
CA ARG A 66 9.99 -11.60 -5.62
C ARG A 66 8.89 -12.57 -5.22
N LYS A 67 8.56 -12.64 -3.93
CA LYS A 67 7.50 -13.52 -3.43
C LYS A 67 6.10 -13.10 -3.88
N LEU A 68 5.87 -11.80 -4.00
CA LEU A 68 4.60 -11.30 -4.51
C LEU A 68 4.48 -11.53 -6.02
N ASP A 69 5.59 -11.48 -6.76
CA ASP A 69 5.65 -11.83 -8.20
C ASP A 69 5.29 -13.28 -8.45
N GLU A 70 5.91 -14.18 -7.68
CA GLU A 70 5.58 -15.62 -7.68
C GLU A 70 4.10 -15.90 -7.33
N GLN A 71 3.43 -15.07 -6.51
CA GLN A 71 2.02 -15.25 -6.13
C GLN A 71 1.03 -14.61 -7.10
N ALA A 72 1.42 -13.54 -7.79
CA ALA A 72 0.55 -12.84 -8.72
C ALA A 72 0.27 -13.64 -9.99
N GLU A 73 1.21 -14.51 -10.38
CA GLU A 73 0.97 -15.51 -11.43
C GLU A 73 -0.17 -16.48 -11.06
N VAL A 74 -0.50 -16.61 -9.77
CA VAL A 74 -1.47 -17.58 -9.23
C VAL A 74 -2.82 -16.94 -8.86
N THR A 75 -2.85 -15.64 -8.53
CA THR A 75 -4.05 -14.96 -8.06
C THR A 75 -4.24 -13.62 -8.77
N ASP A 76 -5.22 -13.54 -9.68
CA ASP A 76 -5.64 -12.30 -10.35
C ASP A 76 -6.38 -11.38 -9.36
N GLU A 77 -5.67 -10.94 -8.32
CA GLU A 77 -6.14 -10.00 -7.31
C GLU A 77 -6.43 -8.61 -7.90
N SER A 78 -5.91 -8.33 -9.11
CA SER A 78 -6.06 -7.06 -9.82
C SER A 78 -7.50 -6.65 -10.11
N LYS A 79 -8.38 -7.64 -10.21
CA LYS A 79 -9.82 -7.45 -10.45
C LYS A 79 -10.63 -7.32 -9.16
N CYS A 80 -10.01 -7.46 -8.00
CA CYS A 80 -10.67 -7.35 -6.72
C CYS A 80 -10.76 -5.88 -6.28
N THR A 81 -11.85 -5.54 -5.60
CA THR A 81 -12.02 -4.27 -4.88
C THR A 81 -12.07 -4.51 -3.38
N PHE A 82 -11.92 -3.44 -2.60
CA PHE A 82 -12.01 -3.50 -1.16
C PHE A 82 -12.80 -2.33 -0.58
N THR A 83 -13.30 -2.53 0.63
CA THR A 83 -13.90 -1.49 1.48
C THR A 83 -13.30 -1.62 2.87
N LEU A 84 -12.89 -0.50 3.46
CA LEU A 84 -12.38 -0.44 4.83
C LEU A 84 -13.57 -0.42 5.79
N ASP A 85 -13.58 -1.35 6.75
CA ASP A 85 -14.73 -1.55 7.65
C ASP A 85 -14.52 -0.83 8.99
N LYS A 86 -13.56 -1.31 9.79
CA LYS A 86 -13.29 -0.78 11.13
C LYS A 86 -11.84 -1.00 11.56
N PHE A 87 -11.36 -0.14 12.44
CA PHE A 87 -10.10 -0.34 13.14
C PHE A 87 -10.35 -0.73 14.60
N GLU A 88 -9.69 -1.78 15.06
CA GLU A 88 -9.69 -2.20 16.47
C GLU A 88 -8.27 -2.08 17.02
N LEU A 89 -8.08 -1.21 18.01
CA LEU A 89 -6.80 -1.03 18.69
C LEU A 89 -6.63 -2.11 19.76
N ASP A 90 -5.46 -2.75 19.81
CA ASP A 90 -5.13 -3.71 20.85
C ASP A 90 -4.80 -3.01 22.17
N LYS A 91 -4.81 -3.79 23.27
CA LYS A 91 -4.63 -3.24 24.64
C LYS A 91 -3.30 -2.55 24.85
N ASP A 92 -2.27 -2.91 24.09
CA ASP A 92 -0.93 -2.32 24.16
C ASP A 92 -0.85 -0.93 23.53
N GLN A 93 -1.90 -0.50 22.80
CA GLN A 93 -1.95 0.74 22.01
C GLN A 93 -0.83 0.90 20.97
N LEU A 94 -0.07 -0.16 20.73
CA LEU A 94 1.04 -0.22 19.77
C LEU A 94 0.72 -1.17 18.62
N SER A 95 -0.37 -1.92 18.70
CA SER A 95 -0.87 -2.76 17.63
C SER A 95 -2.38 -2.65 17.48
N GLY A 96 -2.89 -3.11 16.34
CA GLY A 96 -4.32 -3.15 16.08
C GLY A 96 -4.65 -3.90 14.81
N LYS A 97 -5.93 -4.03 14.51
CA LYS A 97 -6.43 -4.70 13.31
C LYS A 97 -7.32 -3.77 12.51
N TYR A 98 -6.98 -3.60 11.24
CA TYR A 98 -7.84 -2.93 10.29
C TYR A 98 -8.62 -3.96 9.48
N PHE A 99 -9.92 -4.06 9.75
CA PHE A 99 -10.82 -4.97 9.04
C PHE A 99 -11.24 -4.37 7.70
N TYR A 100 -11.30 -5.22 6.68
CA TYR A 100 -11.73 -4.82 5.35
C TYR A 100 -12.52 -5.95 4.67
N THR A 101 -13.42 -5.55 3.78
CA THR A 101 -14.21 -6.46 2.96
C THR A 101 -13.68 -6.43 1.53
N LYS A 102 -13.22 -7.59 1.05
CA LYS A 102 -12.72 -7.82 -0.31
C LYS A 102 -13.82 -8.41 -1.19
N SER A 103 -14.00 -7.86 -2.39
CA SER A 103 -14.94 -8.37 -3.40
C SER A 103 -14.19 -8.64 -4.70
N CYS A 104 -14.35 -9.81 -5.32
CA CYS A 104 -13.81 -10.05 -6.66
C CYS A 104 -14.85 -10.68 -7.58
N PRO A 105 -14.74 -10.49 -8.90
CA PRO A 105 -15.68 -11.03 -9.88
C PRO A 105 -15.89 -12.55 -9.80
N ASN A 106 -14.83 -13.29 -9.43
CA ASN A 106 -14.85 -14.76 -9.38
C ASN A 106 -15.42 -15.33 -8.07
N PHE A 107 -15.73 -14.48 -7.08
CA PHE A 107 -16.32 -14.93 -5.82
C PHE A 107 -17.79 -14.52 -5.74
N THR A 108 -18.65 -15.48 -5.36
CA THR A 108 -20.10 -15.25 -5.22
C THR A 108 -20.44 -14.32 -4.05
N LYS A 109 -19.55 -14.17 -3.07
CA LYS A 109 -19.75 -13.34 -1.87
C LYS A 109 -18.49 -12.56 -1.50
N PRO A 110 -18.63 -11.33 -0.97
CA PRO A 110 -17.52 -10.61 -0.38
C PRO A 110 -16.90 -11.38 0.79
N VAL A 111 -15.59 -11.27 0.92
CA VAL A 111 -14.79 -11.95 1.95
C VAL A 111 -14.24 -10.91 2.93
N LYS A 112 -14.53 -11.10 4.21
CA LYS A 112 -13.97 -10.26 5.28
C LYS A 112 -12.55 -10.72 5.62
N LYS A 113 -11.63 -9.76 5.69
CA LYS A 113 -10.22 -9.94 6.04
C LYS A 113 -9.80 -8.86 7.03
N HIS A 114 -8.57 -8.93 7.50
CA HIS A 114 -7.96 -7.86 8.29
C HIS A 114 -6.49 -7.73 7.95
N LEU A 115 -5.98 -6.50 8.11
CA LEU A 115 -4.56 -6.20 8.20
C LEU A 115 -4.21 -6.07 9.68
N THR A 116 -3.10 -6.66 10.10
CA THR A 116 -2.50 -6.31 11.38
C THR A 116 -1.71 -5.03 11.19
N MET A 117 -1.83 -4.09 12.12
CA MET A 117 -1.19 -2.79 12.12
C MET A 117 -0.28 -2.70 13.34
N LYS A 118 0.89 -2.07 13.19
CA LYS A 118 1.84 -1.80 14.26
C LYS A 118 2.16 -0.31 14.26
N LYS A 119 2.21 0.28 15.45
CA LYS A 119 2.67 1.65 15.67
C LYS A 119 4.17 1.60 15.98
N VAL A 120 4.97 2.23 15.13
CA VAL A 120 6.41 2.40 15.32
C VAL A 120 6.67 3.88 15.46
N GLU A 121 7.18 4.29 16.63
CA GLU A 121 7.20 5.70 17.05
C GLU A 121 5.78 6.28 16.99
N ASP A 122 5.54 7.29 16.14
CA ASP A 122 4.23 7.90 15.91
C ASP A 122 3.59 7.53 14.56
N LYS A 123 4.10 6.49 13.91
CA LYS A 123 3.64 6.04 12.59
C LYS A 123 2.94 4.69 12.67
N TRP A 124 1.75 4.60 12.12
CA TRP A 124 1.10 3.33 11.81
C TRP A 124 1.70 2.73 10.55
N LEU A 125 1.94 1.42 10.61
CA LEU A 125 2.47 0.61 9.52
C LEU A 125 1.73 -0.72 9.51
N VAL A 126 1.63 -1.35 8.34
CA VAL A 126 1.09 -2.71 8.24
C VAL A 126 2.10 -3.69 8.80
N GLU A 127 1.69 -4.50 9.77
CA GLU A 127 2.53 -5.58 10.28
C GLU A 127 2.68 -6.66 9.20
N TYR A 128 3.93 -7.07 9.02
CA TYR A 128 4.42 -8.03 8.05
C TYR A 128 3.40 -9.13 7.67
N ILE A 129 2.89 -9.06 6.43
CA ILE A 129 1.86 -9.99 5.90
C ILE A 129 2.39 -11.42 5.76
N PHE A 130 3.71 -11.59 5.69
CA PHE A 130 4.39 -12.86 5.54
C PHE A 130 5.17 -13.26 6.80
N ARG A 131 4.50 -13.47 7.94
CA ARG A 131 5.17 -14.20 9.03
C ARG A 131 5.58 -15.57 8.52
N ARG A 132 6.84 -15.90 8.77
CA ARG A 132 7.62 -17.07 8.33
C ARG A 132 7.10 -18.42 8.86
N ASP A 133 5.83 -18.53 9.24
CA ASP A 133 5.38 -19.60 10.13
C ASP A 133 4.63 -20.75 9.43
N LYS A 134 4.78 -20.91 8.10
CA LYS A 134 4.19 -22.09 7.40
C LYS A 134 5.03 -22.75 6.31
N PHE A 135 6.26 -22.32 6.04
CA PHE A 135 7.06 -22.91 4.94
C PHE A 135 8.55 -23.10 5.29
N LEU A 136 8.85 -23.41 6.55
CA LEU A 136 10.04 -24.20 6.88
C LEU A 136 9.62 -25.65 7.10
#